data_AF-A0AAD7YC47-F1
#
_entry.id   AF-A0AAD7YC47-F1
#
_cell.length_a   1.000
_cell.length_b   1.000
_cell.length_c   1.000
_cell.angle_alpha   90.00
_cell.angle_beta   90.00
_cell.angle_gamma   90.00
#
_symmetry.space_group_name_H-M   'P 1'
#
loop_
_entity.id
_entity.type
_entity.pdbx_description
1 polymer ?
#
loop_
_entity_poly.entity_id
_entity_poly.type
_entity_poly.pdbx_seq_one_letter_code
_entity_poly.pdbx_strand_id
1 'polypeptide(L)'
;MEAQGMCCLLELTPAGDIFCDAKGCHVADALCKGQYVGVKARDKLIWRLKGYYQQLALSQYGSRAFEQVFQIASAEQKVKIMTELSEKSNLLNSTTYGRLVAGKLEVETFKLSQKKWEQMWKKKEGKGGENK
;
A
#
# COMPACT_ATOMS: atom_id res chain seq x y z
N MET A 1 -7.22 10.11 26.41
CA MET A 1 -7.76 10.76 25.20
C MET A 1 -6.60 11.45 24.52
N GLU A 2 -5.87 10.80 23.61
CA GLU A 2 -4.82 11.46 22.81
C GLU A 2 -4.59 10.61 21.55
N ALA A 3 -5.53 10.64 20.60
CA ALA A 3 -5.35 10.01 19.28
C ALA A 3 -5.83 10.89 18.12
N GLN A 4 -6.13 12.16 18.39
CA GLN A 4 -6.61 13.12 17.39
C GLN A 4 -5.48 13.93 16.73
N GLY A 5 -4.30 14.04 17.36
CA GLY A 5 -3.19 14.86 16.85
C GLY A 5 -2.53 14.33 15.57
N MET A 6 -2.47 13.01 15.36
CA MET A 6 -1.77 12.45 14.19
C MET A 6 -2.58 12.50 12.89
N CYS A 7 -3.91 12.66 12.99
CA CYS A 7 -4.76 12.68 11.81
C CYS A 7 -4.70 14.01 11.05
N CYS A 8 -4.46 15.12 11.76
CA CYS A 8 -4.42 16.46 11.16
C CYS A 8 -3.16 16.73 10.32
N LEU A 9 -2.04 16.03 10.60
CA LEU A 9 -0.83 16.19 9.78
C LEU A 9 -1.05 15.70 8.33
N LEU A 10 -1.96 14.74 8.15
CA LEU A 10 -2.35 14.20 6.84
C LEU A 10 -3.41 15.07 6.12
N GLU A 11 -3.82 16.21 6.70
CA GLU A 11 -4.80 17.14 6.11
C GLU A 11 -4.21 18.24 5.23
N LEU A 12 -2.92 18.54 5.36
CA LEU A 12 -2.35 19.77 4.79
C LEU A 12 -1.42 19.56 3.58
N THR A 13 -1.19 18.33 3.13
CA THR A 13 -0.19 18.02 2.08
C THR A 13 -0.62 16.85 1.18
N PRO A 14 -0.20 16.82 -0.11
CA PRO A 14 -0.42 15.66 -0.96
C PRO A 14 0.31 14.46 -0.36
N ALA A 15 -0.46 13.51 0.20
CA ALA A 15 0.08 12.41 0.99
C ALA A 15 1.15 11.60 0.23
N GLY A 16 1.04 11.48 -1.09
CA GLY A 16 1.98 10.74 -1.93
C GLY A 16 3.44 11.23 -1.85
N ASP A 17 3.68 12.54 -1.78
CA ASP A 17 5.03 13.11 -1.74
C ASP A 17 5.73 12.88 -0.41
N ILE A 18 4.98 12.96 0.70
CA ILE A 18 5.56 12.75 2.04
C ILE A 18 6.10 11.33 2.17
N PHE A 19 5.35 10.33 1.72
CA PHE A 19 5.76 8.93 1.80
C PHE A 19 6.84 8.55 0.77
N CYS A 20 7.08 9.41 -0.23
CA CYS A 20 8.19 9.30 -1.16
C CYS A 20 9.54 9.70 -0.51
N ASP A 21 9.50 10.43 0.61
CA ASP A 21 10.68 10.84 1.38
C ASP A 21 11.13 9.77 2.39
N ALA A 22 12.44 9.76 2.68
CA ALA A 22 13.03 8.84 3.65
C ALA A 22 12.35 8.93 5.03
N LYS A 23 11.92 10.11 5.47
CA LYS A 23 11.22 10.29 6.75
C LYS A 23 9.80 9.75 6.69
N GLY A 24 9.09 9.95 5.58
CA GLY A 24 7.70 9.50 5.45
C GLY A 24 7.55 7.99 5.36
N CYS A 25 8.53 7.26 4.79
CA CYS A 25 8.45 5.80 4.77
C CYS A 25 8.49 5.19 6.20
N HIS A 26 9.24 5.80 7.13
CA HIS A 26 9.21 5.43 8.54
C HIS A 26 7.87 5.74 9.22
N VAL A 27 7.22 6.85 8.82
CA VAL A 27 5.87 7.18 9.30
C VAL A 27 4.86 6.14 8.82
N ALA A 28 4.91 5.74 7.55
CA ALA A 28 4.05 4.66 7.04
C ALA A 28 4.29 3.34 7.78
N ASP A 29 5.55 2.99 8.02
CA ASP A 29 5.90 1.77 8.77
C ASP A 29 5.37 1.82 10.21
N ALA A 30 5.58 2.94 10.89
CA ALA A 30 5.07 3.16 12.25
C ALA A 30 3.54 3.18 12.29
N LEU A 31 2.87 3.69 11.25
CA LEU A 31 1.41 3.66 11.15
C LEU A 31 0.88 2.24 10.90
N CYS A 32 1.60 1.44 10.10
CA CYS A 32 1.20 0.07 9.80
C CYS A 32 1.48 -0.89 10.96
N LYS A 33 2.64 -0.76 11.61
CA LYS A 33 3.07 -1.62 12.74
C LYS A 33 2.62 -1.10 14.11
N GLY A 34 2.25 0.16 14.21
CA GLY A 34 1.89 0.78 15.47
C GLY A 34 0.72 0.06 16.13
N GLN A 35 0.97 -0.48 17.33
CA GLN A 35 -0.02 -1.21 18.12
C GLN A 35 -1.17 -0.30 18.59
N TYR A 36 -0.94 1.02 18.59
CA TYR A 36 -1.93 2.06 18.91
C TYR A 36 -2.71 2.56 17.69
N VAL A 37 -2.37 2.08 16.49
CA VAL A 37 -3.03 2.50 15.25
C VAL A 37 -4.18 1.55 14.98
N GLY A 38 -5.36 1.95 15.45
CA GLY A 38 -6.60 1.19 15.26
C GLY A 38 -6.94 1.05 13.77
N VAL A 39 -7.74 0.02 13.46
CA VAL A 39 -8.19 -0.31 12.09
C VAL A 39 -8.75 0.92 11.35
N LYS A 40 -9.46 1.82 12.05
CA LYS A 40 -9.99 3.08 11.49
C LYS A 40 -8.90 4.05 10.99
N ALA A 41 -7.78 4.16 11.70
CA ALA A 41 -6.68 5.03 11.29
C ALA A 41 -5.95 4.47 10.07
N ARG A 42 -5.80 3.14 10.02
CA ARG A 42 -5.26 2.41 8.86
C ARG A 42 -6.16 2.57 7.63
N ASP A 43 -7.47 2.42 7.80
CA ASP A 43 -8.44 2.59 6.73
C ASP A 43 -8.40 4.02 6.17
N LYS A 44 -8.32 5.01 7.06
CA LYS A 44 -8.15 6.41 6.66
C LYS A 44 -6.84 6.64 5.90
N LEU A 45 -5.74 6.01 6.33
CA LEU A 45 -4.45 6.10 5.61
C LEU A 45 -4.57 5.53 4.19
N ILE A 46 -5.13 4.32 4.03
CA ILE A 46 -5.36 3.69 2.73
C ILE A 46 -6.26 4.59 1.87
N TRP A 47 -7.34 5.13 2.44
CA TRP A 47 -8.22 6.04 1.71
C TRP A 47 -7.50 7.30 1.22
N ARG A 48 -6.55 7.83 2.00
CA ARG A 48 -5.75 9.01 1.63
C ARG A 48 -4.66 8.71 0.61
N LEU A 49 -4.16 7.48 0.58
CA LEU A 49 -3.18 7.02 -0.40
C LEU A 49 -3.81 6.61 -1.73
N LYS A 50 -5.14 6.53 -1.79
CA LYS A 50 -5.88 6.34 -3.04
C LYS A 50 -5.53 7.43 -4.06
N GLY A 51 -5.22 7.04 -5.28
CA GLY A 51 -4.70 7.93 -6.33
C GLY A 51 -3.17 8.08 -6.33
N TYR A 52 -2.47 7.69 -5.26
CA TYR A 52 -1.02 7.88 -5.10
C TYR A 52 -0.23 6.56 -5.07
N TYR A 53 -0.90 5.40 -5.11
CA TYR A 53 -0.26 4.08 -5.08
C TYR A 53 0.81 3.89 -6.16
N GLN A 54 0.55 4.42 -7.36
CA GLN A 54 1.51 4.37 -8.46
C GLN A 54 2.77 5.18 -8.13
N GLN A 55 2.61 6.43 -7.67
CA GLN A 55 3.75 7.28 -7.30
C GLN A 55 4.59 6.65 -6.19
N LEU A 56 3.93 6.05 -5.19
CA LEU A 56 4.60 5.31 -4.14
C LEU A 56 5.40 4.14 -4.70
N ALA A 57 4.78 3.29 -5.53
CA ALA A 57 5.43 2.11 -6.11
C ALA A 57 6.62 2.45 -7.02
N LEU A 58 6.60 3.61 -7.68
CA LEU A 58 7.70 4.09 -8.53
C LEU A 58 8.88 4.65 -7.72
N SER A 59 8.68 4.99 -6.44
CA SER A 59 9.69 5.57 -5.58
C SER A 59 10.52 4.51 -4.84
N GLN A 60 11.80 4.83 -4.63
CA GLN A 60 12.72 4.00 -3.84
C GLN A 60 12.22 3.77 -2.41
N TYR A 61 11.77 4.82 -1.72
CA TYR A 61 11.27 4.73 -0.34
C TYR A 61 9.77 4.46 -0.29
N GLY A 62 9.03 5.04 -1.24
CA GLY A 62 7.58 4.85 -1.36
C GLY A 62 7.19 3.39 -1.61
N SER A 63 8.00 2.62 -2.32
CA SER A 63 7.71 1.21 -2.61
C SER A 63 7.59 0.37 -1.32
N ARG A 64 8.44 0.62 -0.32
CA ARG A 64 8.35 -0.02 0.99
C ARG A 64 7.13 0.42 1.79
N ALA A 65 6.86 1.72 1.82
CA ALA A 65 5.67 2.27 2.49
C ALA A 65 4.40 1.66 1.89
N PHE A 66 4.35 1.59 0.56
CA PHE A 66 3.27 0.98 -0.19
C PHE A 66 3.07 -0.49 0.16
N GLU A 67 4.15 -1.28 0.24
CA GLU A 67 4.05 -2.68 0.65
C GLU A 67 3.45 -2.85 2.04
N GLN A 68 3.88 -2.03 3.01
CA GLN A 68 3.37 -2.08 4.38
C GLN A 68 1.87 -1.74 4.42
N VAL A 69 1.47 -0.69 3.70
CA VAL A 69 0.06 -0.29 3.56
C VAL A 69 -0.74 -1.39 2.88
N PHE A 70 -0.19 -2.03 1.86
CA PHE A 70 -0.84 -3.12 1.15
C PHE A 70 -1.06 -4.33 2.07
N GLN A 71 -0.08 -4.68 2.92
CA GLN A 71 -0.21 -5.81 3.85
C GLN A 71 -1.36 -5.63 4.84
N ILE A 72 -1.50 -4.43 5.42
CA ILE A 72 -2.57 -4.13 6.38
C ILE A 72 -3.94 -3.87 5.73
N ALA A 73 -3.98 -3.72 4.41
CA ALA A 73 -5.21 -3.45 3.68
C ALA A 73 -6.12 -4.70 3.64
N SER A 74 -7.42 -4.46 3.74
CA SER A 74 -8.44 -5.51 3.58
C SER A 74 -8.43 -6.04 2.14
N ALA A 75 -8.91 -7.27 1.92
CA ALA A 75 -8.99 -7.86 0.58
C ALA A 75 -9.69 -6.94 -0.44
N GLU A 76 -10.77 -6.29 -0.03
CA GLU A 76 -11.51 -5.36 -0.88
C GLU A 76 -10.71 -4.08 -1.24
N GLN A 77 -9.90 -3.58 -0.30
CA GLN A 77 -9.00 -2.45 -0.53
C GLN A 77 -7.84 -2.86 -1.43
N LYS A 78 -7.25 -4.03 -1.21
CA LYS A 78 -6.20 -4.61 -2.05
C LYS A 78 -6.65 -4.69 -3.51
N VAL A 79 -7.88 -5.14 -3.77
CA VAL A 79 -8.47 -5.13 -5.12
C VAL A 79 -8.50 -3.73 -5.72
N LYS A 80 -8.99 -2.72 -4.98
CA LYS A 80 -9.02 -1.32 -5.46
C LYS A 80 -7.62 -0.77 -5.77
N ILE A 81 -6.64 -1.06 -4.91
CA ILE A 81 -5.24 -0.68 -5.11
C ILE A 81 -4.68 -1.32 -6.39
N MET A 82 -4.94 -2.61 -6.56
CA MET A 82 -4.50 -3.38 -7.72
C MET A 82 -5.15 -2.91 -9.01
N THR A 83 -6.43 -2.54 -8.97
CA THR A 83 -7.12 -1.90 -10.11
C THR A 83 -6.36 -0.66 -10.54
N GLU A 84 -6.09 0.28 -9.62
CA GLU A 84 -5.31 1.49 -9.95
C GLU A 84 -3.90 1.17 -10.49
N LEU A 85 -3.20 0.19 -9.92
CA LEU A 85 -1.86 -0.21 -10.39
C LEU A 85 -1.91 -0.85 -11.78
N SER A 86 -2.93 -1.64 -12.06
CA SER A 86 -3.09 -2.35 -13.33
C SER A 86 -3.38 -1.40 -14.49
N GLU A 87 -4.10 -0.30 -14.25
CA GLU A 87 -4.37 0.74 -15.24
C GLU A 87 -3.10 1.41 -15.75
N LYS A 88 -2.10 1.62 -14.88
CA LYS A 88 -0.80 2.21 -15.25
C LYS A 88 0.36 1.23 -15.09
N SER A 89 0.12 -0.05 -15.39
CA SER A 89 1.14 -1.10 -15.32
C SER A 89 2.38 -0.80 -16.18
N ASN A 90 2.22 -0.06 -17.27
CA ASN A 90 3.33 0.36 -18.14
C ASN A 90 4.29 1.31 -17.42
N LEU A 91 3.76 2.22 -16.59
CA LEU A 91 4.56 3.19 -15.84
C LEU A 91 5.36 2.50 -14.73
N LEU A 92 4.75 1.52 -14.04
CA LEU A 92 5.44 0.68 -13.06
C LEU A 92 6.65 -0.03 -13.67
N ASN A 93 6.49 -0.57 -14.89
CA ASN A 93 7.56 -1.25 -15.60
C ASN A 93 8.69 -0.33 -16.07
N SER A 94 8.48 0.99 -16.08
CA SER A 94 9.51 1.99 -16.40
C SER A 94 10.55 2.17 -15.30
N THR A 95 10.26 1.76 -14.06
CA THR A 95 11.20 1.89 -12.92
C THR A 95 11.55 0.52 -12.34
N THR A 96 12.76 0.40 -11.79
CA THR A 96 13.20 -0.85 -11.15
C THR A 96 12.31 -1.21 -9.96
N TYR A 97 11.95 -0.21 -9.13
CA TYR A 97 11.08 -0.41 -7.97
C TYR A 97 9.65 -0.76 -8.36
N GLY A 98 9.09 -0.06 -9.35
CA GLY A 98 7.75 -0.36 -9.85
C GLY A 98 7.65 -1.76 -10.43
N ARG A 99 8.69 -2.25 -11.14
CA ARG A 99 8.76 -3.63 -11.63
C ARG A 99 8.84 -4.65 -10.49
N LEU A 100 9.63 -4.36 -9.46
CA LEU A 100 9.71 -5.21 -8.26
C LEU A 100 8.35 -5.30 -7.55
N VAL A 101 7.68 -4.17 -7.35
CA VAL A 101 6.34 -4.12 -6.74
C VAL A 101 5.32 -4.84 -7.62
N ALA A 102 5.35 -4.61 -8.94
CA ALA A 102 4.43 -5.25 -9.89
C ALA A 102 4.58 -6.78 -9.90
N GLY A 103 5.81 -7.28 -9.87
CA GLY A 103 6.09 -8.72 -9.75
C GLY A 103 5.69 -9.28 -8.39
N LYS A 104 6.01 -8.58 -7.29
CA LYS A 104 5.69 -9.04 -5.93
C LYS A 104 4.19 -9.10 -5.66
N LEU A 105 3.46 -8.13 -6.22
CA LEU A 105 2.01 -8.07 -6.17
C LEU A 105 1.32 -8.88 -7.27
N GLU A 106 2.04 -9.47 -8.21
CA GLU A 106 1.44 -10.20 -9.33
C GLU A 106 0.41 -9.34 -10.10
N VAL A 107 0.75 -8.06 -10.37
CA VAL A 107 -0.14 -7.11 -11.07
C VAL A 107 -0.53 -7.60 -12.45
N GLU A 108 0.36 -8.30 -13.13
CA GLU A 108 0.05 -8.95 -14.40
C GLU A 108 -1.03 -10.02 -14.25
N THR A 109 -0.92 -10.88 -13.23
CA THR A 109 -1.94 -11.90 -12.92
C THR A 109 -3.28 -11.26 -12.59
N PHE A 110 -3.29 -10.15 -11.84
CA PHE A 110 -4.52 -9.39 -11.56
C PHE A 110 -5.15 -8.82 -12.82
N LYS A 111 -4.33 -8.21 -13.69
CA LYS A 111 -4.76 -7.62 -14.96
C LYS A 111 -5.36 -8.68 -15.90
N LEU A 112 -4.79 -9.89 -15.91
CA LEU A 112 -5.28 -11.03 -16.66
C LEU A 112 -6.56 -11.62 -16.04
N SER A 113 -6.57 -11.79 -14.72
CA SER A 113 -7.70 -12.38 -14.00
C SER A 113 -7.69 -11.99 -12.53
N GLN A 114 -8.55 -11.02 -12.19
CA GLN A 114 -8.78 -10.59 -10.82
C GLN A 114 -9.15 -11.77 -9.90
N LYS A 115 -10.08 -12.64 -10.32
CA LYS A 115 -10.51 -13.80 -9.52
C LYS A 115 -9.35 -14.74 -9.16
N LYS A 116 -8.47 -15.02 -10.13
CA LYS A 116 -7.30 -15.89 -9.92
C LYS A 116 -6.34 -15.25 -8.93
N TRP A 117 -6.10 -13.95 -9.07
CA TRP A 117 -5.27 -13.17 -8.17
C TRP A 117 -5.83 -13.16 -6.74
N GLU A 118 -7.14 -12.92 -6.57
CA GLU A 118 -7.80 -12.95 -5.26
C GLU A 118 -7.67 -14.31 -4.57
N GLN A 119 -7.80 -15.41 -5.32
CA GLN A 119 -7.60 -16.77 -4.78
C GLN A 119 -6.15 -17.00 -4.34
N MET A 120 -5.17 -16.56 -5.14
CA MET A 120 -3.75 -16.66 -4.78
C MET A 120 -3.42 -15.86 -3.52
N TRP A 121 -3.94 -14.63 -3.42
CA TRP A 121 -3.74 -13.77 -2.26
C TRP A 121 -4.46 -14.28 -1.02
N LYS A 122 -5.69 -14.77 -1.15
CA LYS A 122 -6.41 -15.42 -0.06
C LYS A 122 -5.63 -16.61 0.52
N LYS A 123 -4.94 -17.37 -0.34
CA LYS A 123 -4.04 -18.47 0.08
C LYS A 123 -2.75 -17.96 0.73
N LYS A 124 -2.23 -16.81 0.30
CA LYS A 124 -1.04 -16.16 0.86
C LYS A 124 -1.31 -15.61 2.28
N GLU A 125 -2.43 -14.92 2.46
CA GLU A 125 -2.86 -14.39 3.76
C GLU A 125 -3.08 -15.53 4.78
N GLY A 126 -3.66 -16.66 4.34
CA GLY A 126 -3.84 -17.84 5.18
C GLY A 126 -2.54 -18.57 5.57
N LYS A 127 -1.40 -18.27 4.95
CA LYS A 127 -0.08 -18.83 5.30
C LYS A 127 0.84 -17.84 6.02
N GLY A 128 0.50 -16.57 6.08
CA GLY A 128 1.31 -15.51 6.71
C GLY A 128 1.00 -15.25 8.19
N GLY A 129 0.08 -16.01 8.80
CA GLY A 129 -0.35 -15.84 10.20
C GLY A 129 0.58 -16.48 11.25
N GLU A 130 1.73 -17.02 10.87
CA GLU A 130 2.66 -17.66 11.80
C GLU A 130 4.09 -17.10 11.61
N ASN A 131 4.36 -15.92 12.16
CA ASN A 131 5.49 -15.71 13.08
C ASN A 131 5.65 -14.23 13.48
N LYS A 132 5.56 -14.04 14.80
CA LYS A 132 6.34 -13.15 15.67
C LYS A 132 6.07 -11.64 15.66
#